data_AF-A0A2H1K3S9-F1
#
_entry.id   AF-A0A2H1K3S9-F1
#
_cell.length_a   1.000
_cell.length_b   1.000
_cell.length_c   1.000
_cell.angle_alpha   90.00
_cell.angle_beta   90.00
_cell.angle_gamma   90.00
#
_symmetry.space_group_name_H-M   'P 1'
#
loop_
_entity.id
_entity.type
_entity.pdbx_description
1 polymer ?
#
loop_
_entity_poly.entity_id
_entity_poly.type
_entity_poly.pdbx_seq_one_letter_code
_entity_poly.pdbx_strand_id
1 'polypeptide(L)'
;MRHLGYAVTAHRAQGITVDTAHVLVEPTTTRENFYVAMTRGKASNRAYVVLDRPDPTHSAPHPADNEEATGRSVLFGVLQHSGAEVSAHETITAEQDQWGSIAQLAAEYETIAAAAQHDRWATLICISGLTDDQAEAALGSEAFGALTAELRRAEANHHDLDTLFPRLVAARGFDDAEDVAKVMHYRLARATAQPAGSGRTRKAPRLIVGLIPHATGPMTSEMRQALAERRELIEARADAILDTALHEKDPWTNALGKTPADERGAARWRRLARTVAAYRDRYNISDDAPLGPVPEAASQKIDRSRAAAALRRLAPPREEAQDPARRSPVGLDRQGPSL
;
A
#
# COMPACT_ATOMS: atom_id res chain seq x y z
N MET A 1 15.45 -9.35 -64.65
CA MET A 1 16.22 -8.71 -63.55
C MET A 1 16.08 -9.55 -62.30
N ARG A 2 17.18 -10.19 -61.86
CA ARG A 2 17.26 -10.97 -60.60
C ARG A 2 17.44 -9.98 -59.45
N HIS A 3 16.49 -9.91 -58.51
CA HIS A 3 16.72 -9.22 -57.24
C HIS A 3 17.57 -10.14 -56.35
N LEU A 4 18.80 -9.71 -56.04
CA LEU A 4 19.66 -10.39 -55.07
C LEU A 4 19.08 -10.18 -53.66
N GLY A 5 18.25 -11.12 -53.19
CA GLY A 5 17.63 -11.12 -51.86
C GLY A 5 18.58 -11.52 -50.74
N TYR A 6 19.75 -10.88 -50.65
CA TYR A 6 20.78 -11.21 -49.64
C TYR A 6 20.46 -10.70 -48.23
N ALA A 7 19.51 -9.76 -48.08
CA ALA A 7 19.01 -9.31 -46.78
C ALA A 7 17.55 -8.86 -46.89
N VAL A 8 16.70 -9.29 -45.96
CA VAL A 8 15.29 -8.91 -45.87
C VAL A 8 15.00 -8.54 -44.42
N THR A 9 14.30 -7.42 -44.19
CA THR A 9 13.87 -7.03 -42.84
C THR A 9 12.87 -8.04 -42.27
N ALA A 10 12.89 -8.30 -40.96
CA ALA A 10 12.03 -9.32 -40.33
C ALA A 10 10.54 -9.15 -40.69
N HIS A 11 10.09 -7.90 -40.83
CA HIS A 11 8.72 -7.52 -41.22
C HIS A 11 8.35 -7.91 -42.67
N ARG A 12 9.33 -8.04 -43.59
CA ARG A 12 9.10 -8.52 -44.97
C ARG A 12 9.32 -10.03 -45.15
N ALA A 13 9.91 -10.70 -44.16
CA ALA A 13 10.09 -12.16 -44.15
C ALA A 13 8.93 -12.92 -43.49
N GLN A 14 7.88 -12.21 -43.06
CA GLN A 14 6.71 -12.81 -42.44
C GLN A 14 5.92 -13.64 -43.45
N GLY A 15 6.00 -14.97 -43.33
CA GLY A 15 5.35 -15.93 -44.22
C GLY A 15 6.28 -16.66 -45.21
N ILE A 16 7.59 -16.39 -45.18
CA ILE A 16 8.57 -17.06 -46.04
C ILE A 16 9.35 -18.09 -45.21
N THR A 17 9.33 -19.36 -45.61
CA THR A 17 10.20 -20.40 -45.00
C THR A 17 11.50 -20.45 -45.80
N VAL A 18 12.63 -20.41 -45.11
CA VAL A 18 13.98 -20.46 -45.73
C VAL A 18 14.73 -21.68 -45.19
N ASP A 19 15.74 -22.17 -45.92
CA ASP A 19 16.51 -23.33 -45.45
C ASP A 19 17.37 -22.98 -44.21
N THR A 20 17.96 -21.78 -44.19
CA THR A 20 18.73 -21.27 -43.05
C THR A 20 18.41 -19.80 -42.79
N ALA A 21 18.29 -19.41 -41.52
CA ALA A 21 18.07 -18.02 -41.12
C ALA A 21 19.28 -17.49 -40.34
N HIS A 22 19.71 -16.27 -40.70
CA HIS A 22 20.77 -15.54 -40.03
C HIS A 22 20.21 -14.18 -39.60
N VAL A 23 20.21 -13.90 -38.30
CA VAL A 23 19.54 -12.75 -37.70
C VAL A 23 20.56 -11.89 -36.97
N LEU A 24 20.59 -10.60 -37.26
CA LEU A 24 21.32 -9.62 -36.47
C LEU A 24 20.40 -9.12 -35.35
N VAL A 25 20.85 -9.23 -34.10
CA VAL A 25 20.07 -8.88 -32.91
C VAL A 25 20.70 -7.67 -32.25
N GLU A 26 19.99 -6.55 -32.28
CA GLU A 26 20.34 -5.33 -31.56
C GLU A 26 19.62 -5.28 -30.21
N PRO A 27 20.12 -4.51 -29.21
CA PRO A 27 19.45 -4.37 -27.91
C PRO A 27 18.00 -3.84 -27.98
N THR A 28 17.67 -3.12 -29.05
CA THR A 28 16.33 -2.57 -29.34
C THR A 28 15.41 -3.57 -30.07
N THR A 29 15.88 -4.79 -30.34
CA THR A 29 15.07 -5.81 -31.02
C THR A 29 13.93 -6.24 -30.10
N THR A 30 12.70 -6.25 -30.61
CA THR A 30 11.55 -6.72 -29.85
C THR A 30 11.51 -8.25 -29.81
N ARG A 31 10.96 -8.83 -28.73
CA ARG A 31 10.80 -10.27 -28.55
C ARG A 31 10.09 -10.90 -29.73
N GLU A 32 9.05 -10.26 -30.23
CA GLU A 32 8.19 -10.77 -31.30
C GLU A 32 8.95 -10.83 -32.63
N ASN A 33 9.75 -9.80 -32.94
CA ASN A 33 10.61 -9.79 -34.12
C ASN A 33 11.72 -10.83 -34.02
N PHE A 34 12.32 -10.99 -32.83
CA PHE A 34 13.32 -12.01 -32.59
C PHE A 34 12.75 -13.42 -32.73
N TYR A 35 11.59 -13.70 -32.13
CA TYR A 35 10.90 -14.98 -32.22
C TYR A 35 10.56 -15.33 -33.67
N VAL A 36 9.99 -14.37 -34.41
CA VAL A 36 9.69 -14.54 -35.83
C VAL A 36 10.94 -14.87 -36.62
N ALA A 37 12.02 -14.10 -36.46
CA ALA A 37 13.25 -14.31 -37.21
C ALA A 37 13.92 -15.66 -36.89
N MET A 38 13.86 -16.09 -35.63
CA MET A 38 14.44 -17.36 -35.16
C MET A 38 13.62 -18.61 -35.47
N THR A 39 12.47 -18.46 -36.13
CA THR A 39 11.57 -19.58 -36.50
C THR A 39 11.38 -19.74 -38.01
N ARG A 40 12.15 -19.01 -38.85
CA ARG A 40 12.03 -19.07 -40.32
C ARG A 40 12.89 -20.13 -41.00
N GLY A 41 14.02 -20.49 -40.41
CA GLY A 41 14.95 -21.48 -40.95
C GLY A 41 14.49 -22.91 -40.65
N LYS A 42 14.36 -23.75 -41.68
CA LYS A 42 13.99 -25.16 -41.54
C LYS A 42 15.15 -26.01 -41.00
N ALA A 43 16.38 -25.74 -41.44
CA ALA A 43 17.55 -26.54 -41.09
C ALA A 43 18.43 -25.88 -40.02
N SER A 44 18.55 -24.55 -39.98
CA SER A 44 19.23 -23.84 -38.89
C SER A 44 18.80 -22.38 -38.75
N ASN A 45 18.88 -21.86 -37.50
CA ASN A 45 18.64 -20.47 -37.16
C ASN A 45 19.83 -19.95 -36.34
N ARG A 46 20.50 -18.89 -36.80
CA ARG A 46 21.69 -18.32 -36.15
C ARG A 46 21.46 -16.85 -35.81
N ALA A 47 21.64 -16.49 -34.54
CA ALA A 47 21.57 -15.12 -34.06
C ALA A 47 22.99 -14.56 -33.85
N TYR A 48 23.24 -13.38 -34.39
CA TYR A 48 24.45 -12.58 -34.18
C TYR A 48 24.07 -11.39 -33.31
N VAL A 49 24.51 -11.40 -32.06
CA VAL A 49 24.12 -10.39 -31.08
C VAL A 49 25.14 -9.26 -31.09
N VAL A 50 24.66 -8.05 -31.36
CA VAL A 50 25.47 -6.84 -31.35
C VAL A 50 25.65 -6.40 -29.89
N LEU A 51 26.91 -6.36 -29.43
CA LEU A 51 27.26 -5.97 -28.06
C LEU A 51 27.65 -4.49 -27.95
N ASP A 52 28.20 -3.91 -29.02
CA ASP A 52 28.65 -2.52 -29.07
C ASP A 52 27.68 -1.63 -29.85
N ARG A 53 27.42 -0.42 -29.35
CA ARG A 53 26.86 0.68 -30.17
C ARG A 53 28.02 1.49 -30.76
N PRO A 54 28.13 1.64 -32.09
CA PRO A 54 28.97 2.68 -32.65
C PRO A 54 28.20 4.00 -32.56
N ASP A 55 28.42 4.76 -31.48
CA ASP A 55 28.56 6.23 -31.45
C ASP A 55 28.08 6.84 -30.11
N PRO A 56 28.98 7.43 -29.27
CA PRO A 56 28.59 8.08 -28.03
C PRO A 56 28.16 9.56 -28.20
N THR A 57 28.11 10.11 -29.42
CA THR A 57 27.90 11.57 -29.58
C THR A 57 26.46 12.07 -29.53
N HIS A 58 25.43 11.23 -29.56
CA HIS A 58 24.04 11.70 -29.48
C HIS A 58 23.10 10.74 -28.73
N SER A 59 23.25 10.60 -27.41
CA SER A 59 22.17 10.26 -26.46
C SER A 59 22.68 10.38 -25.03
N ALA A 60 21.87 10.93 -24.11
CA ALA A 60 22.22 10.96 -22.69
C ALA A 60 22.25 9.53 -22.11
N PRO A 61 23.16 9.21 -21.18
CA PRO A 61 23.29 7.86 -20.64
C PRO A 61 22.01 7.42 -19.93
N HIS A 62 21.52 6.23 -20.25
CA HIS A 62 20.38 5.61 -19.56
C HIS A 62 20.91 4.65 -18.48
N PRO A 63 20.26 4.47 -17.32
CA PRO A 63 20.76 3.62 -16.23
C PRO A 63 20.90 2.12 -16.55
N ALA A 64 20.70 1.72 -17.80
CA ALA A 64 20.87 0.36 -18.32
C ALA A 64 22.16 0.18 -19.17
N ASP A 65 23.00 1.21 -19.26
CA ASP A 65 24.29 1.17 -19.96
C ASP A 65 25.30 0.35 -19.14
N ASN A 66 25.16 -0.98 -19.21
CA ASN A 66 26.06 -1.93 -18.58
C ASN A 66 27.27 -2.13 -19.52
N GLU A 67 28.45 -1.61 -19.15
CA GLU A 67 29.71 -1.73 -19.91
C GLU A 67 30.19 -3.20 -20.07
N GLU A 68 29.56 -4.15 -19.36
CA GLU A 68 29.81 -5.59 -19.42
C GLU A 68 28.71 -6.38 -20.17
N ALA A 69 28.04 -5.76 -21.15
CA ALA A 69 26.97 -6.43 -21.91
C ALA A 69 27.49 -7.69 -22.64
N THR A 70 27.10 -8.87 -22.17
CA THR A 70 27.35 -10.14 -22.86
C THR A 70 26.20 -10.46 -23.81
N GLY A 71 26.42 -11.27 -24.85
CA GLY A 71 25.33 -11.65 -25.77
C GLY A 71 24.11 -12.26 -25.09
N ARG A 72 24.31 -12.87 -23.91
CA ARG A 72 23.22 -13.39 -23.08
C ARG A 72 22.39 -12.29 -22.41
N SER A 73 23.00 -11.20 -21.93
CA SER A 73 22.25 -10.10 -21.30
C SER A 73 21.43 -9.32 -22.33
N VAL A 74 21.98 -9.11 -23.53
CA VAL A 74 21.26 -8.47 -24.65
C VAL A 74 20.07 -9.34 -25.08
N LEU A 75 20.26 -10.65 -25.26
CA LEU A 75 19.17 -11.58 -25.58
C LEU A 75 18.10 -11.63 -24.47
N PHE A 76 18.51 -11.55 -23.21
CA PHE A 76 17.57 -11.47 -22.09
C PHE A 76 16.75 -10.17 -22.15
N GLY A 77 17.38 -9.03 -22.46
CA GLY A 77 16.69 -7.76 -22.69
C GLY A 77 15.69 -7.83 -23.84
N VAL A 78 16.09 -8.42 -24.98
CA VAL A 78 15.22 -8.62 -26.15
C VAL A 78 14.01 -9.49 -25.82
N LEU A 79 14.16 -10.55 -25.01
CA LEU A 79 13.04 -11.38 -24.55
C LEU A 79 12.09 -10.64 -23.59
N GLN A 80 12.55 -9.58 -22.93
CA GLN A 80 11.71 -8.71 -22.10
C GLN A 80 11.13 -7.52 -22.88
N HIS A 81 11.69 -7.21 -24.05
CA HIS A 81 11.29 -6.08 -24.88
C HIS A 81 10.11 -6.45 -25.79
N SER A 82 8.88 -6.43 -25.24
CA SER A 82 7.65 -6.63 -26.03
C SER A 82 7.38 -5.41 -26.91
N GLY A 83 7.27 -5.62 -28.22
CA GLY A 83 6.90 -4.59 -29.20
C GLY A 83 5.40 -4.46 -29.43
N ALA A 84 4.58 -5.16 -28.65
CA ALA A 84 3.15 -4.94 -28.64
C ALA A 84 2.91 -3.51 -28.13
N GLU A 85 2.37 -2.63 -28.98
CA GLU A 85 1.73 -1.41 -28.50
C GLU A 85 0.72 -1.82 -27.43
N VAL A 86 1.00 -1.47 -26.17
CA VAL A 86 0.05 -1.61 -25.06
C VAL A 86 -1.24 -0.96 -25.55
N SER A 87 -2.30 -1.75 -25.67
CA SER A 87 -3.51 -1.26 -26.32
C SER A 87 -3.98 0.01 -25.61
N ALA A 88 -4.59 0.95 -26.33
CA ALA A 88 -5.13 2.16 -25.71
C ALA A 88 -6.05 1.84 -24.50
N HIS A 89 -6.65 0.65 -24.45
CA HIS A 89 -7.43 0.19 -23.29
C HIS A 89 -6.58 -0.25 -22.10
N GLU A 90 -5.46 -0.96 -22.28
CA GLU A 90 -4.56 -1.31 -21.18
C GLU A 90 -3.86 -0.07 -20.59
N THR A 91 -3.51 0.91 -21.43
CA THR A 91 -3.00 2.19 -20.95
C THR A 91 -4.08 2.98 -20.21
N ILE A 92 -5.32 3.02 -20.71
CA ILE A 92 -6.45 3.67 -20.02
C ILE A 92 -6.77 2.96 -18.71
N THR A 93 -6.75 1.63 -18.64
CA THR A 93 -7.00 0.88 -17.40
C THR A 93 -5.87 1.04 -16.40
N ALA A 94 -4.60 0.96 -16.82
CA ALA A 94 -3.46 1.18 -15.94
C ALA A 94 -3.39 2.63 -15.43
N GLU A 95 -3.70 3.60 -16.30
CA GLU A 95 -3.84 5.00 -15.90
C GLU A 95 -5.03 5.13 -14.93
N GLN A 96 -6.24 4.65 -15.26
CA GLN A 96 -7.42 4.72 -14.39
C GLN A 96 -7.17 4.04 -13.03
N ASP A 97 -6.42 2.95 -12.99
CA ASP A 97 -6.01 2.27 -11.77
C ASP A 97 -5.03 3.12 -10.96
N GLN A 98 -4.17 3.91 -11.60
CA GLN A 98 -3.26 4.83 -10.93
C GLN A 98 -3.98 6.10 -10.43
N TRP A 99 -4.85 6.69 -11.25
CA TRP A 99 -5.71 7.85 -10.94
C TRP A 99 -6.83 7.51 -9.93
N GLY A 100 -7.12 6.23 -9.74
CA GLY A 100 -8.08 5.72 -8.77
C GLY A 100 -7.47 5.23 -7.46
N SER A 101 -6.15 5.27 -7.27
CA SER A 101 -5.48 4.64 -6.11
C SER A 101 -6.08 5.06 -4.76
N ILE A 102 -6.09 4.14 -3.78
CA ILE A 102 -6.53 4.46 -2.41
C ILE A 102 -5.65 5.56 -1.81
N ALA A 103 -4.38 5.66 -2.21
CA ALA A 103 -3.52 6.76 -1.80
C ALA A 103 -4.08 8.12 -2.22
N GLN A 104 -4.46 8.26 -3.49
CA GLN A 104 -5.05 9.49 -4.02
C GLN A 104 -6.42 9.78 -3.42
N LEU A 105 -7.33 8.81 -3.42
CA LEU A 105 -8.67 8.98 -2.84
C LEU A 105 -8.62 9.31 -1.34
N ALA A 106 -7.67 8.74 -0.61
CA ALA A 106 -7.44 9.08 0.79
C ALA A 106 -6.93 10.52 0.96
N ALA A 107 -6.02 10.98 0.10
CA ALA A 107 -5.53 12.35 0.14
C ALA A 107 -6.64 13.38 -0.16
N GLU A 108 -7.50 13.08 -1.14
CA GLU A 108 -8.69 13.89 -1.43
C GLU A 108 -9.65 13.92 -0.23
N TYR A 109 -9.95 12.76 0.36
CA TYR A 109 -10.78 12.65 1.56
C TYR A 109 -10.21 13.46 2.72
N GLU A 110 -8.91 13.32 2.99
CA GLU A 110 -8.21 14.01 4.08
C GLU A 110 -8.21 15.53 3.88
N THR A 111 -8.09 16.01 2.64
CA THR A 111 -8.18 17.43 2.30
C THR A 111 -9.57 18.00 2.58
N ILE A 112 -10.62 17.31 2.12
CA ILE A 112 -12.01 17.74 2.38
C ILE A 112 -12.30 17.69 3.88
N ALA A 113 -11.82 16.65 4.57
CA ALA A 113 -12.01 16.49 6.00
C ALA A 113 -11.27 17.57 6.82
N ALA A 114 -10.12 18.04 6.34
CA ALA A 114 -9.38 19.14 6.97
C ALA A 114 -10.18 20.45 6.89
N ALA A 115 -10.69 20.79 5.70
CA ALA A 115 -11.54 21.95 5.52
C ALA A 115 -12.86 21.85 6.31
N ALA A 116 -13.53 20.69 6.26
CA ALA A 116 -14.85 20.51 6.86
C ALA A 116 -14.86 20.56 8.39
N GLN A 117 -13.74 20.21 9.03
CA GLN A 117 -13.63 20.19 10.49
C GLN A 117 -12.81 21.36 11.04
N HIS A 118 -12.32 22.26 10.17
CA HIS A 118 -11.43 23.36 10.54
C HIS A 118 -11.98 24.18 11.69
N ASP A 119 -13.18 24.75 11.53
CA ASP A 119 -13.78 25.66 12.51
C ASP A 119 -14.06 24.96 13.84
N ARG A 120 -14.44 23.68 13.78
CA ARG A 120 -14.65 22.89 14.99
C ARG A 120 -13.35 22.69 15.76
N TRP A 121 -12.26 22.34 15.08
CA TRP A 121 -10.97 22.16 15.75
C TRP A 121 -10.37 23.47 16.23
N ALA A 122 -10.59 24.56 15.48
CA ALA A 122 -10.24 25.89 15.93
C ALA A 122 -10.98 26.27 17.22
N THR A 123 -12.30 26.04 17.27
CA THR A 123 -13.12 26.26 18.46
C THR A 123 -12.61 25.43 19.65
N LEU A 124 -12.32 24.14 19.44
CA LEU A 124 -11.79 23.27 20.51
C LEU A 124 -10.47 23.81 21.07
N ILE A 125 -9.57 24.30 20.22
CA ILE A 125 -8.29 24.88 20.64
C ILE A 125 -8.52 26.13 21.49
N CYS A 126 -9.38 27.05 21.04
CA CYS A 126 -9.66 28.29 21.77
C CYS A 126 -10.28 28.03 23.16
N ILE A 127 -11.12 27.00 23.30
CA ILE A 127 -11.76 26.67 24.60
C ILE A 127 -10.97 25.66 25.43
N SER A 128 -9.75 25.29 25.01
CA SER A 128 -8.97 24.21 25.64
C SER A 128 -8.22 24.62 26.92
N GLY A 129 -8.26 25.89 27.29
CA GLY A 129 -7.49 26.45 28.40
C GLY A 129 -6.10 26.97 28.01
N LEU A 130 -5.79 27.03 26.71
CA LEU A 130 -4.69 27.85 26.20
C LEU A 130 -5.02 29.34 26.38
N THR A 131 -3.99 30.18 26.50
CA THR A 131 -4.18 31.63 26.40
C THR A 131 -4.54 32.00 24.95
N ASP A 132 -5.15 33.18 24.75
CA ASP A 132 -5.51 33.66 23.40
C ASP A 132 -4.30 33.67 22.46
N ASP A 133 -3.14 34.18 22.92
CA ASP A 133 -1.88 34.18 22.16
C ASP A 133 -1.40 32.77 21.78
N GLN A 134 -1.51 31.81 22.70
CA GLN A 134 -1.11 30.43 22.46
C GLN A 134 -2.05 29.72 21.48
N ALA A 135 -3.35 30.01 21.57
CA ALA A 135 -4.35 29.50 20.65
C ALA A 135 -4.12 30.06 19.25
N GLU A 136 -3.92 31.38 19.11
CA GLU A 136 -3.61 32.02 17.83
C GLU A 136 -2.33 31.46 17.21
N ALA A 137 -1.26 31.32 18.00
CA ALA A 137 -0.02 30.70 17.55
C ALA A 137 -0.20 29.25 17.09
N ALA A 138 -1.05 28.47 17.78
CA ALA A 138 -1.35 27.09 17.39
C ALA A 138 -2.16 27.00 16.09
N LEU A 139 -3.09 27.93 15.86
CA LEU A 139 -3.90 27.99 14.63
C LEU A 139 -3.08 28.44 13.42
N GLY A 140 -2.13 29.35 13.61
CA GLY A 140 -1.22 29.83 12.56
C GLY A 140 -0.03 28.91 12.27
N SER A 141 0.17 27.84 13.05
CA SER A 141 1.31 26.94 12.90
C SER A 141 1.19 26.03 11.67
N GLU A 142 2.30 25.79 10.98
CA GLU A 142 2.39 24.76 9.93
C GLU A 142 2.03 23.35 10.45
N ALA A 143 2.18 23.10 11.75
CA ALA A 143 1.83 21.83 12.39
C ALA A 143 0.32 21.69 12.66
N PHE A 144 -0.49 22.71 12.42
CA PHE A 144 -1.95 22.67 12.65
C PHE A 144 -2.63 21.57 11.84
N GLY A 145 -2.22 21.35 10.58
CA GLY A 145 -2.73 20.25 9.76
C GLY A 145 -2.45 18.87 10.37
N ALA A 146 -1.25 18.65 10.90
CA ALA A 146 -0.89 17.41 11.58
C ALA A 146 -1.68 17.23 12.89
N LEU A 147 -1.84 18.30 13.68
CA LEU A 147 -2.63 18.29 14.91
C LEU A 147 -4.09 17.92 14.64
N THR A 148 -4.74 18.55 13.66
CA THR A 148 -6.14 18.27 13.31
C THR A 148 -6.34 16.87 12.73
N ALA A 149 -5.35 16.35 11.99
CA ALA A 149 -5.35 14.95 11.56
C ALA A 149 -5.30 13.97 12.74
N GLU A 150 -4.48 14.26 13.77
CA GLU A 150 -4.43 13.44 14.99
C GLU A 150 -5.68 13.60 15.87
N LEU A 151 -6.29 14.79 15.94
CA LEU A 151 -7.60 14.99 16.57
C LEU A 151 -8.66 14.12 15.90
N ARG A 152 -8.75 14.16 14.56
CA ARG A 152 -9.66 13.28 13.80
C ARG A 152 -9.38 11.80 14.06
N ARG A 153 -8.11 11.39 14.11
CA ARG A 153 -7.72 10.01 14.42
C ARG A 153 -8.20 9.61 15.83
N ALA A 154 -7.99 10.46 16.82
CA ALA A 154 -8.43 10.23 18.18
C ALA A 154 -9.95 10.13 18.29
N GLU A 155 -10.70 11.02 17.63
CA GLU A 155 -12.16 10.96 17.56
C GLU A 155 -12.66 9.67 16.89
N ALA A 156 -12.04 9.26 15.78
CA ALA A 156 -12.37 8.00 15.10
C ALA A 156 -12.12 6.77 15.99
N ASN A 157 -11.22 6.87 16.98
CA ASN A 157 -10.98 5.86 18.00
C ASN A 157 -11.83 6.06 19.27
N HIS A 158 -12.84 6.91 19.23
CA HIS A 158 -13.79 7.22 20.31
C HIS A 158 -13.17 7.86 21.55
N HIS A 159 -12.05 8.59 21.39
CA HIS A 159 -11.57 9.47 22.45
C HIS A 159 -12.49 10.69 22.55
N ASP A 160 -12.94 11.01 23.77
CA ASP A 160 -13.64 12.26 24.06
C ASP A 160 -12.64 13.41 24.08
N LEU A 161 -12.61 14.19 23.00
CA LEU A 161 -11.66 15.28 22.82
C LEU A 161 -11.99 16.51 23.65
N ASP A 162 -13.26 16.75 23.97
CA ASP A 162 -13.69 17.87 24.79
C ASP A 162 -13.18 17.71 26.24
N THR A 163 -13.03 16.47 26.70
CA THR A 163 -12.40 16.17 27.99
C THR A 163 -10.88 15.96 27.89
N LEU A 164 -10.42 15.22 26.86
CA LEU A 164 -9.03 14.82 26.74
C LEU A 164 -8.11 15.99 26.42
N PHE A 165 -8.50 16.84 25.47
CA PHE A 165 -7.62 17.89 24.95
C PHE A 165 -7.30 18.95 26.01
N PRO A 166 -8.27 19.51 26.77
CA PRO A 166 -7.96 20.45 27.86
C PRO A 166 -7.09 19.85 28.96
N ARG A 167 -7.28 18.57 29.27
CA ARG A 167 -6.43 17.85 30.23
C ARG A 167 -4.97 17.75 29.76
N LEU A 168 -4.75 17.58 28.45
CA LEU A 168 -3.39 17.54 27.88
C LEU A 168 -2.74 18.93 27.83
N VAL A 169 -3.53 19.98 27.65
CA VAL A 169 -3.07 21.38 27.78
C VAL A 169 -2.60 21.65 29.21
N ALA A 170 -3.43 21.33 30.21
CA ALA A 170 -3.14 21.56 31.62
C ALA A 170 -2.00 20.69 32.19
N ALA A 171 -1.60 19.61 31.51
CA ALA A 171 -0.61 18.65 32.03
C ALA A 171 0.80 19.25 32.18
N ARG A 172 1.18 20.21 31.33
CA ARG A 172 2.47 20.91 31.39
C ARG A 172 2.37 22.23 30.62
N GLY A 173 2.95 23.30 31.17
CA GLY A 173 3.01 24.62 30.52
C GLY A 173 3.76 24.62 29.18
N PHE A 174 3.72 25.77 28.50
CA PHE A 174 4.29 26.00 27.17
C PHE A 174 5.44 27.01 27.17
N ASP A 175 5.99 27.35 28.33
CA ASP A 175 7.00 28.41 28.48
C ASP A 175 8.27 28.13 27.65
N ASP A 176 8.65 26.86 27.49
CA ASP A 176 9.80 26.41 26.68
C ASP A 176 9.40 25.93 25.27
N ALA A 177 8.15 26.12 24.85
CA ALA A 177 7.65 25.56 23.58
C ALA A 177 7.87 26.53 22.42
N GLU A 178 8.69 26.14 21.44
CA GLU A 178 8.83 26.88 20.17
C GLU A 178 7.54 26.84 19.32
N ASP A 179 6.75 25.76 19.45
CA ASP A 179 5.52 25.56 18.68
C ASP A 179 4.49 24.77 19.50
N VAL A 180 3.44 25.47 19.93
CA VAL A 180 2.34 24.91 20.73
C VAL A 180 1.63 23.78 19.99
N ALA A 181 1.43 23.90 18.68
CA ALA A 181 0.74 22.88 17.88
C ALA A 181 1.56 21.60 17.77
N LYS A 182 2.90 21.68 17.59
CA LYS A 182 3.78 20.50 17.61
C LYS A 182 3.77 19.79 18.96
N VAL A 183 3.82 20.55 20.06
CA VAL A 183 3.75 20.00 21.41
C VAL A 183 2.41 19.29 21.63
N MET A 184 1.31 19.92 21.24
CA MET A 184 -0.03 19.32 21.39
C MET A 184 -0.22 18.11 20.49
N HIS A 185 0.28 18.13 19.26
CA HIS A 185 0.30 16.98 18.37
C HIS A 185 1.03 15.80 19.01
N TYR A 186 2.25 16.01 19.54
CA TYR A 186 3.01 14.97 20.22
C TYR A 186 2.29 14.43 21.46
N ARG A 187 1.77 15.31 22.32
CA ARG A 187 1.04 14.93 23.54
C ARG A 187 -0.20 14.10 23.21
N LEU A 188 -0.97 14.53 22.22
CA LEU A 188 -2.17 13.84 21.77
C LEU A 188 -1.82 12.47 21.20
N ALA A 189 -0.87 12.39 20.26
CA ALA A 189 -0.44 11.13 19.66
C ALA A 189 0.06 10.13 20.71
N ARG A 190 0.79 10.60 21.73
CA ARG A 190 1.24 9.76 22.85
C ARG A 190 0.08 9.30 23.74
N ALA A 191 -0.89 10.17 24.01
CA ALA A 191 -2.06 9.84 24.84
C ALA A 191 -3.05 8.88 24.14
N THR A 192 -3.09 8.88 22.82
CA THR A 192 -4.02 8.08 22.00
C THR A 192 -3.33 6.91 21.28
N ALA A 193 -2.05 6.66 21.58
CA ALA A 193 -1.31 5.50 21.06
C ALA A 193 -1.98 4.16 21.40
N GLN A 194 -2.67 4.11 22.55
CA GLN A 194 -3.55 3.01 22.92
C GLN A 194 -5.01 3.39 22.62
N PRO A 195 -5.79 2.53 21.95
CA PRO A 195 -7.18 2.87 21.62
C PRO A 195 -8.04 3.09 22.86
N ALA A 196 -9.04 3.98 22.75
CA ALA A 196 -9.92 4.30 23.86
C ALA A 196 -10.64 3.06 24.44
N GLY A 197 -10.55 2.91 25.76
CA GLY A 197 -11.24 1.86 26.54
C GLY A 197 -10.44 0.56 26.71
N SER A 198 -10.57 -0.03 27.91
CA SER A 198 -10.06 -1.36 28.24
C SER A 198 -11.21 -2.37 28.32
N GLY A 199 -11.03 -3.58 27.78
CA GLY A 199 -11.94 -4.71 27.99
C GLY A 199 -13.14 -4.85 27.03
N ARG A 200 -14.22 -5.48 27.53
CA ARG A 200 -15.39 -5.99 26.77
C ARG A 200 -16.33 -4.91 26.21
N THR A 201 -16.14 -3.64 26.57
CA THR A 201 -16.98 -2.50 26.15
C THR A 201 -16.37 -1.68 24.99
N ARG A 202 -15.29 -2.19 24.39
CA ARG A 202 -14.55 -1.49 23.33
C ARG A 202 -15.38 -1.33 22.06
N LYS A 203 -15.72 -0.08 21.72
CA LYS A 203 -16.36 0.25 20.44
C LYS A 203 -15.37 0.06 19.29
N ALA A 204 -15.85 -0.46 18.16
CA ALA A 204 -15.04 -0.58 16.96
C ALA A 204 -14.69 0.83 16.43
N PRO A 205 -13.44 1.12 16.05
CA PRO A 205 -13.05 2.43 15.56
C PRO A 205 -13.77 2.74 14.24
N ARG A 206 -14.10 4.01 14.01
CA ARG A 206 -14.78 4.50 12.82
C ARG A 206 -13.77 4.77 11.72
N LEU A 207 -13.37 3.71 11.02
CA LEU A 207 -12.38 3.77 9.95
C LEU A 207 -12.99 3.35 8.61
N ILE A 208 -12.65 4.07 7.54
CA ILE A 208 -12.92 3.68 6.15
C ILE A 208 -11.90 2.62 5.78
N VAL A 209 -12.38 1.49 5.25
CA VAL A 209 -11.57 0.29 4.90
C VAL A 209 -10.61 -0.18 6.01
N GLY A 210 -10.88 0.19 7.27
CA GLY A 210 -10.04 -0.15 8.42
C GLY A 210 -8.74 0.66 8.57
N LEU A 211 -8.52 1.70 7.74
CA LEU A 211 -7.29 2.51 7.73
C LEU A 211 -7.57 4.00 7.95
N ILE A 212 -8.44 4.59 7.14
CA ILE A 212 -8.59 6.06 7.07
C ILE A 212 -9.59 6.52 8.14
N PRO A 213 -9.21 7.44 9.06
CA PRO A 213 -10.13 7.98 10.06
C PRO A 213 -11.34 8.66 9.42
N HIS A 214 -12.54 8.21 9.76
CA HIS A 214 -13.76 8.84 9.28
C HIS A 214 -13.96 10.21 9.95
N ALA A 215 -14.17 11.26 9.16
CA ALA A 215 -14.48 12.59 9.64
C ALA A 215 -15.93 12.67 10.14
N THR A 216 -16.11 13.24 11.33
CA THR A 216 -17.42 13.36 11.99
C THR A 216 -17.64 14.75 12.56
N GLY A 217 -18.87 15.02 13.01
CA GLY A 217 -19.24 16.30 13.62
C GLY A 217 -20.02 17.23 12.70
N PRO A 218 -20.28 18.46 13.15
CA PRO A 218 -20.96 19.48 12.37
C PRO A 218 -20.11 19.86 11.15
N MET A 219 -20.77 19.90 9.98
CA MET A 219 -20.23 20.32 8.69
C MET A 219 -21.40 20.60 7.75
N THR A 220 -21.14 21.32 6.65
CA THR A 220 -22.16 21.57 5.62
C THR A 220 -22.63 20.27 4.97
N SER A 221 -23.83 20.27 4.40
CA SER A 221 -24.36 19.10 3.68
C SER A 221 -23.48 18.73 2.48
N GLU A 222 -22.95 19.73 1.77
CA GLU A 222 -22.05 19.55 0.63
C GLU A 222 -20.75 18.86 1.04
N MET A 223 -20.08 19.31 2.11
CA MET A 223 -18.86 18.66 2.61
C MET A 223 -19.15 17.24 3.09
N ARG A 224 -20.30 17.00 3.74
CA ARG A 224 -20.71 15.66 4.16
C ARG A 224 -20.92 14.74 2.96
N GLN A 225 -21.57 15.24 1.92
CA GLN A 225 -21.79 14.50 0.67
C GLN A 225 -20.46 14.18 -0.01
N ALA A 226 -19.58 15.18 -0.18
CA ALA A 226 -18.24 15.02 -0.74
C ALA A 226 -17.42 13.94 -0.01
N LEU A 227 -17.46 13.92 1.32
CA LEU A 227 -16.80 12.88 2.13
C LEU A 227 -17.45 11.51 1.95
N ALA A 228 -18.78 11.44 1.81
CA ALA A 228 -19.50 10.19 1.58
C ALA A 228 -19.15 9.57 0.22
N GLU A 229 -19.11 10.40 -0.83
CA GLU A 229 -18.71 9.99 -2.19
C GLU A 229 -17.27 9.45 -2.20
N ARG A 230 -16.32 10.18 -1.59
CA ARG A 230 -14.91 9.72 -1.52
C ARG A 230 -14.78 8.43 -0.71
N ARG A 231 -15.54 8.29 0.39
CA ARG A 231 -15.59 7.04 1.16
C ARG A 231 -16.07 5.87 0.30
N GLU A 232 -17.13 6.06 -0.49
CA GLU A 232 -17.68 5.03 -1.37
C GLU A 232 -16.70 4.61 -2.46
N LEU A 233 -15.95 5.55 -3.04
CA LEU A 233 -14.89 5.25 -4.00
C LEU A 233 -13.74 4.43 -3.37
N ILE A 234 -13.26 4.84 -2.19
CA ILE A 234 -12.22 4.11 -1.44
C ILE A 234 -12.68 2.68 -1.14
N GLU A 235 -13.93 2.56 -0.70
CA GLU A 235 -14.57 1.30 -0.40
C GLU A 235 -14.62 0.44 -1.68
N ALA A 236 -15.24 0.92 -2.75
CA ALA A 236 -15.39 0.19 -4.02
C ALA A 236 -14.04 -0.30 -4.55
N ARG A 237 -13.01 0.54 -4.52
CA ARG A 237 -11.66 0.16 -4.93
C ARG A 237 -11.07 -0.96 -4.08
N ALA A 238 -11.17 -0.85 -2.75
CA ALA A 238 -10.65 -1.89 -1.86
C ALA A 238 -11.36 -3.24 -2.05
N ASP A 239 -12.65 -3.23 -2.41
CA ASP A 239 -13.38 -4.46 -2.77
C ASP A 239 -12.89 -5.01 -4.12
N ALA A 240 -12.72 -4.16 -5.15
CA ALA A 240 -12.22 -4.57 -6.46
C ALA A 240 -10.83 -5.21 -6.37
N ILE A 241 -9.90 -4.60 -5.64
CA ILE A 241 -8.54 -5.16 -5.42
C ILE A 241 -8.62 -6.54 -4.76
N LEU A 242 -9.46 -6.67 -3.73
CA LEU A 242 -9.62 -7.95 -3.03
C LEU A 242 -10.22 -9.01 -3.96
N ASP A 243 -11.26 -8.66 -4.71
CA ASP A 243 -11.94 -9.60 -5.60
C ASP A 243 -11.05 -10.05 -6.75
N THR A 244 -10.29 -9.14 -7.38
CA THR A 244 -9.30 -9.47 -8.41
C THR A 244 -8.22 -10.39 -7.86
N ALA A 245 -7.61 -10.05 -6.72
CA ALA A 245 -6.54 -10.86 -6.12
C ALA A 245 -7.02 -12.28 -5.74
N LEU A 246 -8.27 -12.42 -5.28
CA LEU A 246 -8.85 -13.73 -4.98
C LEU A 246 -9.15 -14.53 -6.26
N HIS A 247 -9.60 -13.87 -7.32
CA HIS A 247 -9.86 -14.49 -8.61
C HIS A 247 -8.58 -15.00 -9.27
N GLU A 248 -7.55 -14.16 -9.31
CA GLU A 248 -6.23 -14.44 -9.89
C GLU A 248 -5.37 -15.35 -8.99
N LYS A 249 -5.79 -15.53 -7.73
CA LYS A 249 -5.10 -16.33 -6.70
C LYS A 249 -3.70 -15.79 -6.39
N ASP A 250 -3.61 -14.48 -6.23
CA ASP A 250 -2.36 -13.82 -5.86
C ASP A 250 -1.73 -14.47 -4.63
N PRO A 251 -0.39 -14.64 -4.59
CA PRO A 251 0.30 -15.34 -3.50
C PRO A 251 -0.03 -14.81 -2.10
N TRP A 252 -0.23 -13.50 -1.95
CA TRP A 252 -0.52 -12.87 -0.67
C TRP A 252 -1.88 -13.25 -0.08
N THR A 253 -2.84 -13.63 -0.93
CA THR A 253 -4.21 -14.00 -0.49
C THR A 253 -4.23 -15.31 0.31
N ASN A 254 -3.22 -16.17 0.13
CA ASN A 254 -3.06 -17.40 0.91
C ASN A 254 -3.03 -17.13 2.43
N ALA A 255 -2.47 -15.99 2.85
CA ALA A 255 -2.39 -15.59 4.24
C ALA A 255 -3.75 -15.16 4.84
N LEU A 256 -4.76 -14.88 4.01
CA LEU A 256 -6.10 -14.48 4.45
C LEU A 256 -6.94 -15.66 4.96
N GLY A 257 -6.52 -16.89 4.65
CA GLY A 257 -7.27 -18.10 4.99
C GLY A 257 -8.56 -18.28 4.19
N LYS A 258 -9.34 -19.31 4.53
CA LYS A 258 -10.58 -19.65 3.84
C LYS A 258 -11.74 -18.77 4.32
N THR A 259 -12.61 -18.37 3.40
CA THR A 259 -13.88 -17.71 3.73
C THR A 259 -14.76 -18.65 4.57
N PRO A 260 -15.25 -18.22 5.74
CA PRO A 260 -16.20 -19.00 6.54
C PRO A 260 -17.49 -19.29 5.78
N ALA A 261 -18.12 -20.43 6.07
CA ALA A 261 -19.37 -20.84 5.43
C ALA A 261 -20.61 -20.08 5.93
N ASP A 262 -20.56 -19.56 7.17
CA ASP A 262 -21.66 -18.77 7.73
C ASP A 262 -21.59 -17.32 7.27
N GLU A 263 -22.75 -16.72 7.01
CA GLU A 263 -22.86 -15.37 6.45
C GLU A 263 -22.19 -14.29 7.31
N ARG A 264 -22.31 -14.39 8.64
CA ARG A 264 -21.69 -13.44 9.58
C ARG A 264 -20.17 -13.56 9.58
N GLY A 265 -19.66 -14.78 9.57
CA GLY A 265 -18.25 -15.11 9.44
C GLY A 265 -17.68 -14.61 8.11
N ALA A 266 -18.37 -14.85 7.00
CA ALA A 266 -17.99 -14.37 5.68
C ALA A 266 -17.93 -12.83 5.61
N ALA A 267 -18.95 -12.13 6.14
CA ALA A 267 -18.95 -10.67 6.22
C ALA A 267 -17.80 -10.13 7.09
N ARG A 268 -17.51 -10.78 8.22
CA ARG A 268 -16.35 -10.42 9.07
C ARG A 268 -15.03 -10.67 8.36
N TRP A 269 -14.89 -11.81 7.69
CA TRP A 269 -13.71 -12.17 6.91
C TRP A 269 -13.46 -11.12 5.82
N ARG A 270 -14.48 -10.81 5.01
CA ARG A 270 -14.37 -9.85 3.91
C ARG A 270 -13.97 -8.47 4.40
N ARG A 271 -14.55 -7.98 5.51
CA ARG A 271 -14.16 -6.69 6.11
C ARG A 271 -12.68 -6.65 6.51
N LEU A 272 -12.16 -7.72 7.10
CA LEU A 272 -10.75 -7.79 7.53
C LEU A 272 -9.80 -7.94 6.33
N ALA A 273 -10.19 -8.76 5.34
CA ALA A 273 -9.43 -8.96 4.11
C ALA A 273 -9.31 -7.66 3.30
N ARG A 274 -10.42 -6.90 3.22
CA ARG A 274 -10.47 -5.57 2.60
C ARG A 274 -9.49 -4.59 3.22
N THR A 275 -9.26 -4.64 4.54
CA THR A 275 -8.24 -3.79 5.18
C THR A 275 -6.82 -4.13 4.72
N VAL A 276 -6.52 -5.40 4.47
CA VAL A 276 -5.22 -5.82 3.93
C VAL A 276 -5.07 -5.39 2.47
N ALA A 277 -6.11 -5.60 1.65
CA ALA A 277 -6.13 -5.14 0.26
C ALA A 277 -5.95 -3.61 0.15
N ALA A 278 -6.69 -2.85 0.97
CA ALA A 278 -6.59 -1.40 1.01
C ALA A 278 -5.20 -0.92 1.42
N TYR A 279 -4.56 -1.62 2.37
CA TYR A 279 -3.20 -1.29 2.80
C TYR A 279 -2.19 -1.53 1.68
N ARG A 280 -2.32 -2.65 0.95
CA ARG A 280 -1.43 -2.97 -0.17
C ARG A 280 -1.50 -1.91 -1.27
N ASP A 281 -2.71 -1.55 -1.69
CA ASP A 281 -2.89 -0.54 -2.74
C ASP A 281 -2.47 0.87 -2.29
N ARG A 282 -2.84 1.28 -1.07
CA ARG A 282 -2.44 2.60 -0.53
C ARG A 282 -0.93 2.82 -0.53
N TYR A 283 -0.14 1.77 -0.35
CA TYR A 283 1.32 1.84 -0.27
C TYR A 283 2.04 1.15 -1.44
N ASN A 284 1.32 0.85 -2.52
CA ASN A 284 1.82 0.20 -3.73
C ASN A 284 2.66 -1.06 -3.46
N ILE A 285 2.13 -1.95 -2.60
CA ILE A 285 2.81 -3.20 -2.22
C ILE A 285 2.44 -4.29 -3.23
N SER A 286 3.41 -4.66 -4.08
CA SER A 286 3.29 -5.73 -5.07
C SER A 286 3.87 -7.07 -4.60
N ASP A 287 4.65 -7.09 -3.51
CA ASP A 287 5.28 -8.31 -2.98
C ASP A 287 4.27 -9.43 -2.65
N ASP A 288 4.74 -10.68 -2.71
CA ASP A 288 4.00 -11.88 -2.30
C ASP A 288 3.58 -11.84 -0.81
N ALA A 289 4.34 -11.12 0.01
CA ALA A 289 4.01 -10.94 1.42
C ALA A 289 2.85 -9.95 1.58
N PRO A 290 1.81 -10.27 2.38
CA PRO A 290 0.58 -9.46 2.45
C PRO A 290 0.78 -8.02 2.94
N LEU A 291 1.86 -7.73 3.67
CA LEU A 291 2.10 -6.43 4.30
C LEU A 291 3.41 -5.75 3.87
N GLY A 292 4.15 -6.33 2.92
CA GLY A 292 5.43 -5.77 2.47
C GLY A 292 6.47 -5.54 3.59
N PRO A 293 7.50 -4.71 3.34
CA PRO A 293 8.56 -4.42 4.30
C PRO A 293 8.07 -3.62 5.52
N VAL A 294 8.92 -3.53 6.55
CA VAL A 294 8.63 -2.69 7.72
C VAL A 294 8.82 -1.22 7.32
N PRO A 295 7.81 -0.36 7.51
CA PRO A 295 7.85 1.01 7.05
C PRO A 295 8.64 1.90 8.01
N GLU A 296 9.22 2.98 7.48
CA GLU A 296 9.91 4.00 8.27
C GLU A 296 8.96 5.10 8.75
N ALA A 297 8.06 5.54 7.87
CA ALA A 297 7.09 6.61 8.14
C ALA A 297 6.10 6.25 9.24
N ALA A 298 5.87 7.17 10.19
CA ALA A 298 4.98 6.96 11.33
C ALA A 298 3.53 6.66 10.92
N SER A 299 3.01 7.36 9.90
CA SER A 299 1.65 7.14 9.38
C SER A 299 1.47 5.72 8.83
N GLN A 300 2.43 5.24 8.04
CA GLN A 300 2.41 3.88 7.49
C GLN A 300 2.62 2.81 8.58
N LYS A 301 3.40 3.09 9.64
CA LYS A 301 3.51 2.19 10.80
C LYS A 301 2.15 1.94 11.46
N ILE A 302 1.33 2.99 11.63
CA ILE A 302 -0.02 2.87 12.20
C ILE A 302 -0.91 2.02 11.28
N ASP A 303 -0.94 2.33 9.99
CA ASP A 303 -1.79 1.61 9.03
C ASP A 303 -1.35 0.14 8.87
N ARG A 304 -0.04 -0.13 8.86
CA ARG A 304 0.52 -1.49 8.91
C ARG A 304 0.10 -2.22 10.17
N SER A 305 0.10 -1.56 11.34
CA SER A 305 -0.33 -2.20 12.59
C SER A 305 -1.79 -2.65 12.54
N ARG A 306 -2.66 -1.87 11.86
CA ARG A 306 -4.08 -2.18 11.65
C ARG A 306 -4.26 -3.33 10.66
N ALA A 307 -3.57 -3.29 9.53
CA ALA A 307 -3.56 -4.37 8.55
C ALA A 307 -3.01 -5.68 9.16
N ALA A 308 -1.94 -5.62 9.95
CA ALA A 308 -1.41 -6.77 10.68
C ALA A 308 -2.39 -7.31 11.73
N ALA A 309 -3.12 -6.44 12.44
CA ALA A 309 -4.16 -6.86 13.37
C ALA A 309 -5.35 -7.52 12.64
N ALA A 310 -5.69 -7.06 11.44
CA ALA A 310 -6.71 -7.67 10.60
C ALA A 310 -6.26 -9.07 10.14
N LEU A 311 -5.04 -9.19 9.63
CA LEU A 311 -4.45 -10.45 9.18
C LEU A 311 -4.38 -11.49 10.33
N ARG A 312 -3.95 -11.09 11.53
CA ARG A 312 -3.95 -11.98 12.71
C ARG A 312 -5.33 -12.50 13.11
N ARG A 313 -6.40 -11.75 12.82
CA ARG A 313 -7.79 -12.13 13.11
C ARG A 313 -8.44 -12.98 12.03
N LEU A 314 -7.81 -13.04 10.85
CA LEU A 314 -8.17 -13.89 9.72
C LEU A 314 -7.46 -15.24 9.78
N ALA A 315 -6.19 -15.24 10.21
CA ALA A 315 -5.45 -16.47 10.44
C ALA A 315 -6.26 -17.39 11.37
N PRO A 316 -6.34 -18.71 11.06
CA PRO A 316 -6.91 -19.66 12.00
C PRO A 316 -6.17 -19.53 13.34
N PRO A 317 -6.84 -19.81 14.48
CA PRO A 317 -6.13 -19.93 15.74
C PRO A 317 -4.96 -20.87 15.48
N ARG A 318 -3.73 -20.39 15.70
CA ARG A 318 -2.60 -21.31 15.80
C ARG A 318 -3.04 -22.34 16.81
N GLU A 319 -3.19 -23.59 16.40
CA GLU A 319 -3.04 -24.69 17.33
C GLU A 319 -1.69 -24.41 17.98
N GLU A 320 -1.73 -23.88 19.20
CA GLU A 320 -0.58 -23.90 20.07
C GLU A 320 -0.10 -25.34 19.97
N ALA A 321 1.09 -25.52 19.39
CA ALA A 321 1.77 -26.79 19.41
C ALA A 321 1.69 -27.24 20.87
N GLN A 322 0.85 -28.24 21.11
CA GLN A 322 0.75 -28.87 22.41
C GLN A 322 2.12 -29.47 22.62
N ASP A 323 2.98 -28.71 23.29
CA ASP A 323 4.27 -29.18 23.73
C ASP A 323 3.97 -30.36 24.66
N PRO A 324 4.26 -31.61 24.25
CA PRO A 324 3.94 -32.77 25.07
C PRO A 324 4.79 -32.79 26.36
N ALA A 325 5.75 -31.88 26.50
CA ALA A 325 6.70 -31.83 27.61
C ALA A 325 6.15 -31.27 28.93
N ARG A 326 4.90 -30.79 29.01
CA ARG A 326 4.31 -30.25 30.26
C ARG A 326 3.32 -31.17 30.98
N ARG A 327 3.45 -32.49 30.82
CA ARG A 327 2.86 -33.47 31.76
C ARG A 327 3.90 -34.43 32.29
N SER A 328 4.75 -33.95 33.19
CA SER A 328 5.35 -34.83 34.21
C SER A 328 4.53 -34.69 35.50
N PRO A 329 3.98 -35.78 36.06
CA PRO A 329 3.38 -35.74 37.37
C PRO A 329 4.51 -35.63 38.40
N VAL A 330 4.51 -34.55 39.18
CA VAL A 330 5.39 -34.44 40.34
C VAL A 330 4.91 -35.46 41.38
N GLY A 331 5.61 -36.58 41.48
CA GLY A 331 5.52 -37.49 42.60
C GLY A 331 6.04 -36.78 43.85
N LEU A 332 5.15 -36.47 44.78
CA LEU A 332 5.49 -35.99 46.11
C LEU A 332 5.92 -37.20 46.96
N ASP A 333 7.21 -37.51 46.95
CA ASP A 333 7.80 -38.39 47.96
C ASP A 333 7.99 -37.59 49.26
N ARG A 334 7.10 -37.82 50.23
CA ARG A 334 7.23 -37.33 51.59
C ARG A 334 7.97 -38.38 52.41
N GLN A 335 9.29 -38.25 52.54
CA GLN A 335 10.02 -38.87 53.64
C GLN A 335 9.95 -37.95 54.87
N GLY A 336 9.27 -38.40 55.92
CA GLY A 336 9.32 -37.78 57.25
C GLY A 336 10.62 -38.13 57.97
N PRO A 337 11.14 -37.27 58.88
CA PRO A 337 12.35 -37.57 59.62
C PRO A 337 12.05 -38.54 60.77
N SER A 338 12.97 -39.49 60.95
CA SER A 338 13.07 -40.39 62.09
C SER A 338 14.07 -39.80 63.09
N LEU A 339 13.64 -39.80 64.36
CA LEU A 339 14.32 -39.45 65.63
C LEU A 339 14.45 -37.97 65.97
#